data_AF-A0A662UTM5-F1
#
_entry.id   AF-A0A662UTM5-F1
#
_cell.length_a   1.000
_cell.length_b   1.000
_cell.length_c   1.000
_cell.angle_alpha   90.00
_cell.angle_beta   90.00
_cell.angle_gamma   90.00
#
_symmetry.space_group_name_H-M   'P 1'
#
loop_
_entity.id
_entity.type
_entity.pdbx_description
1 polymer ?
#
loop_
_entity_poly.entity_id
_entity_poly.type
_entity_poly.pdbx_seq_one_letter_code
_entity_poly.pdbx_strand_id
1 'polypeptide(L)'
;MVKLVADKDSREFYLGESTKRIREVAGIEEVTISQYLNSYGRIKDVEVAKMLFSVIVDTIVHRENMKAVKRVLNELIKLEKTLQEKKRVLSEKDAEEMKKAIEKHLRIEKYMASFYRELSEDLNQPEVLRDIRIFQANEELHHKILENLLKYYL
;
A
#
# COMPACT_ATOMS: atom_id res chain seq x y z
N MET A 1 12.35 16.32 -31.64
CA MET A 1 12.51 14.85 -31.69
C MET A 1 13.16 14.42 -30.38
N VAL A 2 12.35 14.08 -29.38
CA VAL A 2 12.86 13.70 -28.05
C VAL A 2 13.29 12.24 -28.13
N LYS A 3 14.60 11.98 -28.03
CA LYS A 3 15.14 10.64 -27.87
C LYS A 3 14.62 10.08 -26.54
N LEU A 4 13.72 9.11 -26.61
CA LEU A 4 13.43 8.23 -25.49
C LEU A 4 14.71 7.46 -25.19
N VAL A 5 15.35 7.79 -24.07
CA VAL A 5 16.39 6.96 -23.48
C VAL A 5 15.70 5.63 -23.16
N ALA A 6 15.99 4.61 -23.95
CA ALA A 6 15.73 3.23 -23.60
C ALA A 6 16.68 2.91 -22.44
N ASP A 7 16.29 3.31 -21.24
CA ASP A 7 17.04 2.98 -20.04
C ASP A 7 16.78 1.52 -19.69
N LYS A 8 17.87 0.82 -19.45
CA LYS A 8 17.97 -0.63 -19.18
C LYS A 8 16.86 -1.14 -18.27
N ASP A 9 16.42 -2.37 -18.53
CA ASP A 9 15.50 -3.19 -17.73
C ASP A 9 15.49 -2.85 -16.23
N SER A 10 14.66 -1.88 -15.84
CA SER A 10 14.33 -1.59 -14.44
C SER A 10 13.51 -2.73 -13.81
N ARG A 11 13.11 -3.71 -14.62
CA ARG A 11 12.17 -4.79 -14.30
C ARG A 11 12.79 -5.93 -13.49
N GLU A 12 14.06 -6.27 -13.72
CA GLU A 12 14.73 -7.31 -12.93
C GLU A 12 15.08 -6.86 -11.50
N PHE A 13 15.25 -5.55 -11.29
CA PHE A 13 15.76 -5.01 -10.03
C PHE A 13 14.76 -5.13 -8.85
N TYR A 14 13.46 -5.27 -9.12
CA TYR A 14 12.42 -5.21 -8.08
C TYR A 14 11.84 -6.56 -7.63
N LEU A 15 12.01 -7.65 -8.36
CA LEU A 15 11.01 -8.73 -8.30
C LEU A 15 11.49 -10.08 -7.80
N GLY A 16 12.70 -10.54 -8.14
CA GLY A 16 13.17 -11.84 -7.68
C GLY A 16 13.54 -11.81 -6.20
N GLU A 17 14.58 -11.05 -5.90
CA GLU A 17 15.21 -11.04 -4.58
C GLU A 17 14.35 -10.31 -3.54
N SER A 18 13.72 -9.17 -3.90
CA SER A 18 12.86 -8.43 -2.97
C SER A 18 11.61 -9.22 -2.60
N THR A 19 10.95 -9.90 -3.56
CA THR A 19 9.77 -10.74 -3.25
C THR A 19 10.15 -11.96 -2.41
N LYS A 20 11.35 -12.51 -2.62
CA LYS A 20 11.89 -13.58 -1.78
C LYS A 20 12.10 -13.09 -0.35
N ARG A 21 12.73 -11.93 -0.16
CA ARG A 21 12.93 -11.30 1.16
C ARG A 21 11.61 -10.99 1.86
N ILE A 22 10.62 -10.43 1.16
CA ILE A 22 9.29 -10.16 1.73
C ILE A 22 8.62 -11.46 2.22
N ARG A 23 8.75 -12.55 1.45
CA ARG A 23 8.22 -13.86 1.85
C ARG A 23 8.95 -14.42 3.07
N GLU A 24 10.27 -14.27 3.10
CA GLU A 24 11.11 -14.68 4.21
C GLU A 24 10.72 -13.95 5.49
N VAL A 25 10.61 -12.61 5.44
CA VAL A 25 10.14 -11.81 6.58
C VAL A 25 8.75 -12.25 7.02
N ALA A 26 7.77 -12.36 6.12
CA ALA A 26 6.42 -12.82 6.49
C ALA A 26 6.43 -14.21 7.16
N GLY A 27 7.33 -15.11 6.74
CA GLY A 27 7.51 -16.43 7.34
C GLY A 27 8.16 -16.36 8.73
N ILE A 28 9.16 -15.50 8.91
CA ILE A 28 9.77 -15.23 10.21
C ILE A 28 8.71 -14.72 11.19
N GLU A 29 7.91 -13.73 10.80
CA GLU A 29 6.87 -13.17 11.67
C GLU A 29 5.82 -14.23 12.08
N GLU A 30 5.40 -15.11 11.16
CA GLU A 30 4.47 -16.21 11.47
C GLU A 30 5.03 -17.19 12.53
N VAL A 31 6.31 -17.56 12.39
CA VAL A 31 6.98 -18.44 13.37
C VAL A 31 7.12 -17.73 14.71
N THR A 32 7.51 -16.46 14.70
CA THR A 32 7.69 -15.63 15.90
C THR A 32 6.38 -15.47 16.68
N ILE A 33 5.26 -15.21 16.00
CA ILE A 33 3.92 -15.15 16.63
C ILE A 33 3.64 -16.45 17.39
N SER A 34 3.88 -17.61 16.74
CA SER A 34 3.64 -18.91 17.37
C SER A 34 4.51 -19.11 18.63
N GLN A 35 5.78 -18.70 18.58
CA GLN A 35 6.70 -18.78 19.72
C GLN A 35 6.28 -17.87 20.88
N TYR A 36 5.86 -16.64 20.57
CA TYR A 36 5.37 -15.71 21.59
C TYR A 36 4.06 -16.16 22.21
N LEU A 37 3.08 -16.65 21.43
CA LEU A 37 1.83 -17.19 21.98
C LEU A 37 2.06 -18.37 22.93
N ASN A 38 2.96 -19.30 22.55
CA ASN A 38 3.35 -20.42 23.41
C ASN A 38 3.99 -19.96 24.72
N SER A 39 4.78 -18.89 24.67
CA SER A 39 5.44 -18.33 25.86
C SER A 39 4.46 -17.56 26.73
N TYR A 40 3.56 -16.79 26.11
CA TYR A 40 2.53 -15.98 26.77
C TYR A 40 1.66 -16.81 27.72
N GLY A 41 1.22 -18.00 27.29
CA GLY A 41 0.42 -18.91 28.12
C GLY A 41 1.13 -19.44 29.39
N ARG A 42 2.43 -19.19 29.55
CA ARG A 42 3.24 -19.65 30.69
C ARG A 42 3.68 -18.52 31.61
N ILE A 43 3.43 -17.26 31.24
CA ILE A 43 3.82 -16.09 32.02
C ILE A 43 2.85 -15.91 33.18
N LYS A 44 3.38 -15.82 34.39
CA LYS A 44 2.60 -15.58 35.62
C LYS A 44 2.52 -14.10 36.00
N ASP A 45 3.50 -13.32 35.59
CA ASP A 45 3.55 -11.89 35.87
C ASP A 45 2.69 -11.11 34.87
N VAL A 46 1.71 -10.36 35.38
CA VAL A 46 0.73 -9.64 34.57
C VAL A 46 1.37 -8.54 33.73
N GLU A 47 2.36 -7.83 34.25
CA GLU A 47 3.01 -6.74 33.54
C GLU A 47 3.90 -7.29 32.42
N VAL A 48 4.65 -8.37 32.69
CA VAL A 48 5.41 -9.06 31.64
C VAL A 48 4.49 -9.63 30.56
N ALA A 49 3.33 -10.17 30.93
CA ALA A 49 2.33 -10.65 29.97
C ALA A 49 1.83 -9.51 29.08
N LYS A 50 1.48 -8.35 29.66
CA LYS A 50 1.05 -7.17 28.89
C LYS A 50 2.12 -6.70 27.90
N MET A 51 3.39 -6.66 28.32
CA MET A 51 4.50 -6.28 27.44
C MET A 51 4.63 -7.25 26.27
N LEU A 52 4.61 -8.56 26.53
CA LEU A 52 4.67 -9.57 25.46
C LEU A 52 3.45 -9.51 24.54
N PHE A 53 2.26 -9.24 25.08
CA PHE A 53 1.05 -9.08 24.29
C PHE A 53 1.17 -7.93 23.27
N SER A 54 1.73 -6.79 23.67
CA SER A 54 1.99 -5.69 22.74
C SER A 54 2.88 -6.13 21.59
N VAL A 55 3.98 -6.83 21.89
CA VAL A 55 4.91 -7.35 20.88
C VAL A 55 4.19 -8.33 19.94
N ILE A 56 3.35 -9.22 20.46
CA ILE A 56 2.56 -10.16 19.65
C ILE A 56 1.68 -9.39 18.66
N VAL A 57 1.00 -8.34 19.12
CA VAL A 57 0.12 -7.55 18.24
C VAL A 57 0.91 -6.87 17.13
N ASP A 58 2.04 -6.24 17.44
CA ASP A 58 2.89 -5.59 16.44
C ASP A 58 3.43 -6.62 15.42
N THR A 59 3.85 -7.79 15.90
CA THR A 59 4.32 -8.90 15.06
C THR A 59 3.22 -9.38 14.09
N ILE A 60 1.95 -9.40 14.53
CA ILE A 60 0.80 -9.71 13.67
C ILE A 60 0.63 -8.63 12.59
N VAL A 61 0.72 -7.35 12.94
CA VAL A 61 0.62 -6.23 12.00
C VAL A 61 1.72 -6.32 10.94
N HIS A 62 2.97 -6.53 11.34
CA HIS A 62 4.09 -6.73 10.42
C HIS A 62 3.84 -7.85 9.42
N ARG A 63 3.39 -9.02 9.90
CA ARG A 63 3.09 -10.16 9.05
C ARG A 63 2.04 -9.82 7.99
N GLU A 64 0.94 -9.19 8.38
CA GLU A 64 -0.12 -8.84 7.45
C GLU A 64 0.31 -7.76 6.46
N ASN A 65 1.11 -6.79 6.90
CA ASN A 65 1.72 -5.79 6.04
C ASN A 65 2.63 -6.44 4.98
N MET A 66 3.50 -7.38 5.36
CA MET A 66 4.35 -8.09 4.39
C MET A 66 3.53 -8.93 3.38
N LYS A 67 2.45 -9.57 3.84
CA LYS A 67 1.52 -10.26 2.93
C LYS A 67 0.84 -9.28 1.97
N ALA A 68 0.45 -8.09 2.43
CA ALA A 68 -0.14 -7.05 1.60
C ALA A 68 0.85 -6.52 0.55
N VAL A 69 2.08 -6.19 0.96
CA VAL A 69 3.15 -5.76 0.04
C VAL A 69 3.37 -6.78 -1.07
N LYS A 70 3.46 -8.07 -0.72
CA LYS A 70 3.58 -9.16 -1.71
C LYS A 70 2.42 -9.15 -2.73
N ARG A 71 1.18 -8.97 -2.26
CA ARG A 71 0.01 -8.91 -3.16
C ARG A 71 0.09 -7.71 -4.09
N VAL A 72 0.43 -6.53 -3.56
CA VAL A 72 0.60 -5.30 -4.34
C VAL A 72 1.65 -5.47 -5.42
N LEU A 73 2.83 -5.99 -5.09
CA LEU A 73 3.90 -6.23 -6.07
C LEU A 73 3.43 -7.16 -7.20
N ASN A 74 2.69 -8.23 -6.89
CA ASN A 74 2.15 -9.12 -7.91
C ASN A 74 1.13 -8.43 -8.84
N GLU A 75 0.27 -7.56 -8.30
CA GLU A 75 -0.68 -6.80 -9.11
C GLU A 75 0.01 -5.76 -9.99
N LEU A 76 1.05 -5.08 -9.48
CA LEU A 76 1.85 -4.14 -10.27
C LEU A 76 2.53 -4.82 -11.46
N ILE A 77 3.02 -6.05 -11.30
CA ILE A 77 3.60 -6.84 -12.40
C ILE A 77 2.55 -7.11 -13.49
N LYS A 78 1.33 -7.49 -13.11
CA LYS A 78 0.25 -7.77 -14.07
C LYS A 78 -0.18 -6.49 -14.81
N LEU A 79 -0.26 -5.39 -14.08
CA LEU A 79 -0.61 -4.08 -14.63
C LEU A 79 0.44 -3.64 -15.65
N GLU A 80 1.73 -3.76 -15.33
CA GLU A 80 2.80 -3.35 -16.25
C GLU A 80 2.72 -4.10 -17.58
N LYS A 81 2.51 -5.42 -17.56
CA LYS A 81 2.32 -6.23 -18.78
C LYS A 81 1.15 -5.71 -19.62
N THR A 82 0.03 -5.43 -18.97
CA THR A 82 -1.17 -4.90 -19.62
C THR A 82 -0.93 -3.53 -20.27
N LEU A 83 -0.17 -2.65 -19.61
CA LEU A 83 0.12 -1.30 -20.10
C LEU A 83 1.13 -1.31 -21.26
N GLN A 84 2.09 -2.23 -21.27
CA GLN A 84 3.04 -2.39 -22.39
C GLN A 84 2.32 -2.77 -23.69
N GLU A 85 1.25 -3.54 -23.60
CA GLU A 85 0.42 -3.96 -24.73
C GLU A 85 -0.53 -2.85 -25.24
N LYS A 86 -0.74 -1.79 -24.45
CA LYS A 86 -1.73 -0.73 -24.72
C LYS A 86 -1.10 0.66 -24.75
N LYS A 87 -0.40 0.98 -25.83
CA LYS A 87 -0.08 2.37 -26.18
C LYS A 87 -0.89 2.77 -27.41
N ARG A 88 -1.98 3.51 -27.19
CA ARG A 88 -2.74 4.18 -28.26
C ARG A 88 -2.87 5.66 -27.96
N VAL A 89 -2.93 6.46 -29.02
CA VAL A 89 -3.29 7.89 -28.89
C VAL A 89 -4.72 7.97 -28.38
N LEU A 90 -4.95 8.77 -27.34
CA LEU A 90 -6.30 9.01 -26.82
C LEU A 90 -7.11 9.76 -27.86
N SER A 91 -8.31 9.28 -28.18
CA SER A 91 -9.28 10.06 -28.94
C SER A 91 -9.88 11.17 -28.06
N GLU A 92 -10.52 12.17 -28.67
CA GLU A 92 -11.28 13.19 -27.93
C GLU A 92 -12.35 12.58 -27.02
N LYS A 93 -12.97 11.49 -27.47
CA LYS A 93 -13.93 10.72 -26.65
C LYS A 93 -13.25 10.06 -25.45
N ASP A 94 -12.08 9.43 -25.64
CA ASP A 94 -11.32 8.85 -24.53
C ASP A 94 -10.90 9.93 -23.51
N ALA A 95 -10.54 11.13 -23.98
CA ALA A 95 -10.16 12.26 -23.14
C ALA A 95 -11.35 12.77 -22.29
N GLU A 96 -12.53 12.90 -22.89
CA GLU A 96 -13.75 13.31 -22.19
C GLU A 96 -14.21 12.25 -21.17
N GLU A 97 -14.10 10.96 -21.49
CA GLU A 97 -14.36 9.88 -20.54
C GLU A 97 -13.37 9.90 -19.37
N MET A 98 -12.09 10.14 -19.66
CA MET A 98 -11.05 10.27 -18.64
C MET A 98 -11.30 11.47 -17.73
N LYS A 99 -11.71 12.62 -18.29
CA LYS A 99 -12.09 13.81 -17.53
C LYS A 99 -13.21 13.52 -16.53
N LYS A 100 -14.30 12.91 -16.98
CA LYS A 100 -15.42 12.50 -16.12
C LYS A 100 -14.98 11.53 -15.01
N ALA A 101 -14.09 10.59 -15.33
CA ALA A 101 -13.55 9.66 -14.36
C ALA A 101 -12.71 10.38 -13.30
N ILE A 102 -11.86 11.32 -13.70
CA ILE A 102 -11.02 12.11 -12.78
C ILE A 102 -11.89 13.00 -11.88
N GLU A 103 -12.87 13.71 -12.44
CA GLU A 103 -13.79 14.56 -11.65
C GLU A 103 -14.56 13.74 -10.60
N LYS A 104 -14.94 12.51 -10.95
CA LYS A 104 -15.54 11.56 -10.00
C LYS A 104 -14.54 11.16 -8.92
N HIS A 105 -13.31 10.80 -9.29
CA HIS A 105 -12.28 10.39 -8.33
C HIS A 105 -11.88 11.53 -7.39
N LEU A 106 -11.81 12.79 -7.82
CA LEU A 106 -11.53 13.91 -6.93
C LEU A 106 -12.48 13.96 -5.72
N ARG A 107 -13.77 13.67 -5.92
CA ARG A 107 -14.75 13.57 -4.83
C ARG A 107 -14.49 12.37 -3.92
N ILE A 108 -14.08 11.24 -4.51
CA ILE A 108 -13.75 10.02 -3.78
C ILE A 108 -12.50 10.23 -2.93
N GLU A 109 -11.41 10.78 -3.49
CA GLU A 109 -10.17 11.05 -2.76
C GLU A 109 -10.42 11.93 -1.53
N LYS A 110 -11.22 13.00 -1.69
CA LYS A 110 -11.58 13.89 -0.59
C LYS A 110 -12.40 13.17 0.50
N TYR A 111 -13.33 12.31 0.09
CA TYR A 111 -14.10 11.49 1.01
C TYR A 111 -13.20 10.49 1.75
N MET A 112 -12.33 9.79 1.04
CA MET A 112 -11.42 8.79 1.60
C MET A 112 -10.44 9.42 2.59
N ALA A 113 -9.91 10.61 2.30
CA ALA A 113 -9.07 11.35 3.25
C ALA A 113 -9.82 11.65 4.56
N SER A 114 -11.07 12.13 4.51
CA SER A 114 -11.87 12.33 5.73
C SER A 114 -12.14 11.02 6.46
N PHE A 115 -12.50 9.98 5.72
CA PHE A 115 -12.79 8.67 6.27
C PHE A 115 -11.58 8.07 6.99
N TYR A 116 -10.38 8.13 6.40
CA TYR A 116 -9.16 7.65 7.05
C TYR A 116 -8.80 8.46 8.29
N ARG A 117 -9.04 9.78 8.28
CA ARG A 117 -8.86 10.62 9.47
C ARG A 117 -9.78 10.18 10.60
N GLU A 118 -11.08 10.07 10.34
CA GLU A 118 -12.09 9.61 11.31
C GLU A 118 -11.76 8.20 11.83
N LEU A 119 -11.41 7.28 10.93
CA LEU A 119 -10.99 5.93 11.30
C LEU A 119 -9.75 5.93 12.21
N SER A 120 -8.80 6.87 12.00
CA SER A 120 -7.63 7.00 12.87
C SER A 120 -7.97 7.53 14.27
N GLU A 121 -9.12 8.17 14.46
CA GLU A 121 -9.56 8.65 15.78
C GLU A 121 -10.16 7.51 16.61
N ASP A 122 -10.74 6.50 15.96
CA ASP A 122 -11.38 5.34 16.60
C ASP A 122 -10.41 4.19 16.94
N LEU A 123 -9.20 4.20 16.36
CA LEU A 123 -8.24 3.10 16.49
C LEU A 123 -7.20 3.36 17.59
N ASN A 124 -6.99 2.36 18.45
CA ASN A 124 -6.05 2.44 19.58
C ASN A 124 -4.74 1.66 19.38
N GLN A 125 -4.50 1.11 18.19
CA GLN A 125 -3.28 0.35 17.88
C GLN A 125 -2.26 1.24 17.13
N PRO A 126 -1.11 1.60 17.74
CA PRO A 126 -0.20 2.61 17.18
C PRO A 126 0.33 2.31 15.78
N GLU A 127 0.65 1.04 15.50
CA GLU A 127 1.14 0.63 14.18
C GLU A 127 0.06 0.78 13.11
N VAL A 128 -1.16 0.32 13.41
CA VAL A 128 -2.31 0.42 12.48
C VAL A 128 -2.67 1.88 12.27
N LEU A 129 -2.67 2.70 13.33
CA LEU A 129 -2.90 4.14 13.27
C LEU A 129 -1.90 4.82 12.32
N ARG A 130 -0.61 4.48 12.44
CA ARG A 130 0.45 5.00 11.56
C ARG A 130 0.13 4.68 10.10
N ASP A 131 -0.26 3.44 9.81
CA ASP A 131 -0.55 3.00 8.44
C ASP A 131 -1.80 3.70 7.87
N ILE A 132 -2.87 3.87 8.67
CA ILE A 132 -4.07 4.61 8.28
C ILE A 132 -3.77 6.09 7.97
N ARG A 133 -2.92 6.73 8.78
CA ARG A 133 -2.50 8.13 8.55
C ARG A 133 -1.70 8.29 7.27
N ILE A 134 -0.90 7.28 6.89
CA ILE A 134 -0.23 7.24 5.60
C ILE A 134 -1.26 7.19 4.47
N PHE A 135 -2.31 6.39 4.59
CA PHE A 135 -3.38 6.34 3.58
C PHE A 135 -4.09 7.68 3.45
N GLN A 136 -4.45 8.34 4.55
CA GLN A 136 -5.02 9.69 4.51
C GLN A 136 -4.13 10.66 3.71
N ALA A 137 -2.83 10.74 4.05
CA ALA A 137 -1.91 11.64 3.39
C ALA A 137 -1.76 11.33 1.89
N ASN A 138 -1.84 10.05 1.51
CA ASN A 138 -1.81 9.63 0.12
C ASN A 138 -3.05 10.11 -0.65
N GLU A 139 -4.26 10.02 -0.09
CA GLU A 139 -5.46 10.50 -0.80
C GLU A 139 -5.46 12.03 -0.98
N GLU A 140 -4.89 12.78 -0.01
CA GLU A 140 -4.67 14.22 -0.17
C GLU A 140 -3.67 14.54 -1.29
N LEU A 141 -2.64 13.71 -1.47
CA LEU A 141 -1.69 13.83 -2.57
C LEU A 141 -2.32 13.43 -3.91
N HIS A 142 -3.05 12.32 -3.96
CA HIS A 142 -3.76 11.87 -5.14
C HIS A 142 -4.75 12.92 -5.63
N HIS A 143 -5.50 13.55 -4.72
CA HIS A 143 -6.39 14.65 -5.04
C HIS A 143 -5.66 15.79 -5.79
N LYS A 144 -4.52 16.25 -5.27
CA LYS A 144 -3.71 17.30 -5.91
C LYS A 144 -3.17 16.87 -7.29
N ILE A 145 -2.75 15.61 -7.43
CA ILE A 145 -2.28 15.07 -8.70
C ILE A 145 -3.41 15.08 -9.73
N LEU A 146 -4.62 14.66 -9.34
CA LEU A 146 -5.79 14.64 -10.21
C LEU A 146 -6.26 16.05 -10.61
N GLU A 147 -6.22 17.03 -9.70
CA GLU A 147 -6.48 18.44 -10.01
C GLU A 147 -5.49 18.97 -11.07
N ASN A 148 -4.21 18.67 -10.89
CA ASN A 148 -3.18 19.06 -11.86
C ASN A 148 -3.39 18.38 -13.22
N LEU A 149 -3.81 17.11 -13.23
CA LEU A 149 -4.09 16.41 -14.48
C LEU A 149 -5.23 17.07 -15.26
N LEU A 150 -6.31 17.47 -14.59
CA LEU A 150 -7.40 18.24 -15.20
C LEU A 150 -6.97 19.62 -15.71
N LYS A 151 -5.98 20.24 -15.06
CA LYS A 151 -5.52 21.57 -15.43
C LYS A 151 -4.57 21.59 -16.63
N TYR A 152 -3.70 20.58 -16.73
CA TYR A 152 -2.56 20.62 -17.65
C TYR A 152 -2.66 19.64 -18.82
N TYR A 153 -3.58 18.67 -18.78
CA TYR A 153 -3.60 17.56 -19.75
C TYR A 153 -4.95 17.32 -20.43
N LEU A 154 -6.06 17.79 -19.84
CA LEU A 154 -7.42 17.65 -20.34
C LEU A 154 -8.09 19.01 -20.46
#